data_AF-A0A7Y9TMF6-F1
#
_entry.id   AF-A0A7Y9TMF6-F1
#
_cell.length_a   1.000
_cell.length_b   1.000
_cell.length_c   1.000
_cell.angle_alpha   90.00
_cell.angle_beta   90.00
_cell.angle_gamma   90.00
#
_symmetry.space_group_name_H-M   'P 1'
#
loop_
_entity.id
_entity.type
_entity.pdbx_description
1 polymer ?
#
loop_
_entity_poly.entity_id
_entity_poly.type
_entity_poly.pdbx_seq_one_letter_code
_entity_poly.pdbx_strand_id
1 'polypeptide(L)'
;MIQTALKVALTAAFFVVVLGPEFSSQAFSETCTSQSQMAPADRDALAFAAKTLATDMQAGNAADLRSLSVAEVAKDFAAISDVVGNTAAKLKGGTLAVDQVYLLDASTLKRNADGSAADAQFFCTLNKSIAEADFLIPALPPGKYVFAIVEVRGIPAPWRLSFLLRQDQGRWLMAGLYPRPLTAAGHDGLWYWTQARQMTASKEPWNAWLYDQEAQNLLQPAGFVQSTHLEKLQTEQTAAAPPALSQGIGVDTPLVVKAKDGTEYRFTSLAADDSLGASSVDVAVHLKADPLPDQAAARKRNIAAMSALLAAYPELRKPFHGVWVFADVPGQNPYATEQAMSDIP
;
A
#
# COMPACT_ATOMS: atom_id res chain seq x y z
N MET A 1 1.02 -13.56 91.55
CA MET A 1 2.36 -13.52 90.94
C MET A 1 2.27 -12.62 89.72
N ILE A 2 3.17 -11.64 89.69
CA ILE A 2 3.04 -10.36 88.99
C ILE A 2 3.19 -10.54 87.48
N GLN A 3 2.22 -10.05 86.72
CA GLN A 3 2.25 -9.88 85.27
C GLN A 3 2.20 -8.37 85.02
N THR A 4 3.32 -7.77 84.60
CA THR A 4 3.37 -6.33 84.30
C THR A 4 3.68 -6.11 82.83
N ALA A 5 2.71 -5.49 82.18
CA ALA A 5 2.72 -4.87 80.87
C ALA A 5 4.03 -4.13 80.53
N LEU A 6 4.50 -4.31 79.28
CA LEU A 6 5.49 -3.42 78.68
C LEU A 6 4.79 -2.55 77.63
N LYS A 7 4.93 -1.23 77.84
CA LYS A 7 4.33 -0.14 77.10
C LYS A 7 5.02 0.07 75.74
N VAL A 8 4.15 0.41 74.80
CA VAL A 8 4.39 1.04 73.49
C VAL A 8 5.40 2.18 73.58
N ALA A 9 6.39 2.18 72.69
CA ALA A 9 7.18 3.34 72.34
C ALA A 9 7.02 3.58 70.83
N LEU A 10 6.42 4.73 70.51
CA LEU A 10 6.12 5.25 69.19
C LEU A 10 7.42 5.88 68.64
N THR A 11 8.00 5.34 67.57
CA THR A 11 9.10 6.00 66.86
C THR A 11 8.57 6.55 65.54
N ALA A 12 8.43 7.88 65.49
CA ALA A 12 8.04 8.62 64.29
C ALA A 12 9.16 8.53 63.24
N ALA A 13 8.90 7.83 62.13
CA ALA A 13 9.77 7.86 60.95
C ALA A 13 9.39 9.08 60.10
N PHE A 14 10.29 10.06 60.04
CA PHE A 14 10.24 11.19 59.12
C PHE A 14 10.49 10.66 57.69
N PHE A 15 9.43 10.52 56.88
CA PHE A 15 9.56 10.22 55.46
C PHE A 15 9.78 11.54 54.71
N VAL A 16 11.05 11.83 54.36
CA VAL A 16 11.38 12.93 53.45
C VAL A 16 11.02 12.47 52.04
N VAL A 17 9.88 12.93 51.52
CA VAL A 17 9.55 12.81 50.10
C VAL A 17 10.43 13.80 49.34
N VAL A 18 11.51 13.30 48.76
CA VAL A 18 12.29 14.05 47.77
C VAL A 18 11.45 14.10 46.50
N LEU A 19 10.83 15.25 46.25
CA LEU A 19 10.23 15.62 44.97
C LEU A 19 11.37 15.67 43.93
N GLY A 20 11.58 14.57 43.22
CA GLY A 20 12.45 14.57 42.05
C GLY A 20 11.85 15.47 40.97
N PRO A 21 12.66 16.23 40.23
CA PRO A 21 12.17 16.95 39.06
C PRO A 21 11.62 15.94 38.07
N GLU A 22 10.31 15.98 37.85
CA GLU A 22 9.69 15.35 36.70
C GLU A 22 10.28 16.03 35.46
N PHE A 23 11.31 15.41 34.89
CA PHE A 23 11.72 15.68 33.53
C PHE A 23 10.58 15.25 32.64
N SER A 24 9.65 16.17 32.35
CA SER A 24 8.78 16.04 31.20
C SER A 24 9.69 15.95 29.98
N SER A 25 9.92 14.73 29.50
CA SER A 25 10.47 14.50 28.19
C SER A 25 9.51 15.16 27.21
N GLN A 26 9.89 16.34 26.72
CA GLN A 26 9.26 16.91 25.52
C GLN A 26 9.53 15.88 24.42
N ALA A 27 8.51 15.06 24.12
CA ALA A 27 8.51 14.25 22.93
C ALA A 27 8.47 15.26 21.78
N PHE A 28 9.62 15.47 21.13
CA PHE A 28 9.68 16.19 19.88
C PHE A 28 9.02 15.29 18.84
N SER A 29 7.70 15.42 18.72
CA SER A 29 6.90 14.79 17.69
C SER A 29 7.40 15.27 16.34
N GLU A 30 7.60 14.34 15.43
CA GLU A 30 7.66 14.59 14.00
C GLU A 30 6.51 15.53 13.63
N THR A 31 6.79 16.55 12.83
CA THR A 31 5.75 17.54 12.47
C THR A 31 5.28 17.32 11.05
N CYS A 32 3.96 17.39 10.86
CA CYS A 32 3.37 17.45 9.54
C CYS A 32 2.71 18.80 9.31
N THR A 33 3.00 19.40 8.15
CA THR A 33 2.30 20.59 7.66
C THR A 33 1.58 20.25 6.36
N SER A 34 0.26 20.38 6.35
CA SER A 34 -0.56 20.22 5.14
C SER A 34 -0.43 21.43 4.22
N GLN A 35 -0.75 21.28 2.93
CA GLN A 35 -0.65 22.38 1.96
C GLN A 35 -1.42 23.65 2.35
N SER A 36 -2.52 23.53 3.09
CA SER A 36 -3.35 24.67 3.51
C SER A 36 -2.74 25.47 4.66
N GLN A 37 -1.75 24.89 5.35
CA GLN A 37 -1.00 25.52 6.45
C GLN A 37 0.33 26.13 5.98
N MET A 38 0.75 25.85 4.75
CA MET A 38 1.99 26.37 4.16
C MET A 38 1.82 27.80 3.67
N ALA A 39 2.91 28.59 3.73
CA ALA A 39 2.95 29.86 3.00
C ALA A 39 2.85 29.60 1.49
N PRO A 40 2.16 30.46 0.71
CA PRO A 40 1.99 30.25 -0.73
C PRO A 40 3.30 30.03 -1.49
N ALA A 41 4.35 30.80 -1.17
CA ALA A 41 5.66 30.66 -1.82
C ALA A 41 6.30 29.29 -1.57
N ASP A 42 6.23 28.78 -0.34
CA ASP A 42 6.76 27.47 0.01
C ASP A 42 5.98 26.37 -0.71
N ARG A 43 4.64 26.42 -0.63
CA ARG A 43 3.75 25.47 -1.31
C ARG A 43 4.03 25.43 -2.82
N ASP A 44 4.14 26.59 -3.46
CA ASP A 44 4.32 26.69 -4.91
C ASP A 44 5.70 26.17 -5.33
N ALA A 45 6.75 26.38 -4.51
CA ALA A 45 8.06 25.81 -4.75
C ALA A 45 8.06 24.27 -4.65
N LEU A 46 7.35 23.70 -3.66
CA LEU A 46 7.20 22.25 -3.52
C LEU A 46 6.39 21.64 -4.67
N ALA A 47 5.28 22.29 -5.05
CA ALA A 47 4.46 21.88 -6.18
C ALA A 47 5.26 21.92 -7.49
N PHE A 48 6.10 22.94 -7.69
CA PHE A 48 6.97 23.04 -8.86
C PHE A 48 7.99 21.90 -8.92
N ALA A 49 8.63 21.55 -7.80
CA ALA A 49 9.57 20.43 -7.73
C ALA A 49 8.88 19.10 -8.10
N ALA A 50 7.72 18.81 -7.52
CA ALA A 50 6.95 17.61 -7.84
C ALA A 50 6.49 17.57 -9.31
N LYS A 51 6.04 18.72 -9.86
CA LYS A 51 5.64 18.82 -11.27
C LYS A 51 6.80 18.61 -12.23
N THR A 52 8.02 19.03 -11.85
CA THR A 52 9.24 18.78 -12.64
C THR A 52 9.49 17.28 -12.76
N LEU A 53 9.51 16.55 -11.63
CA LEU A 53 9.65 15.10 -11.62
C LEU A 53 8.54 14.40 -12.42
N ALA A 54 7.30 14.85 -12.28
CA ALA A 54 6.17 14.31 -13.05
C ALA A 54 6.31 14.55 -14.56
N THR A 55 6.91 15.67 -14.97
CA THR A 55 7.20 15.97 -16.38
C THR A 55 8.24 15.01 -16.94
N ASP A 56 9.31 14.74 -16.19
CA ASP A 56 10.33 13.78 -16.61
C ASP A 56 9.77 12.35 -16.68
N MET A 57 8.90 11.99 -15.73
CA MET A 57 8.17 10.70 -15.74
C MET A 57 7.27 10.58 -16.98
N GLN A 58 6.52 11.62 -17.31
CA GLN A 58 5.66 11.64 -18.49
C GLN A 58 6.46 11.59 -19.80
N ALA A 59 7.66 12.20 -19.83
CA ALA A 59 8.55 12.19 -20.98
C ALA A 59 9.35 10.88 -21.13
N GLY A 60 9.38 10.02 -20.10
CA GLY A 60 10.25 8.84 -20.07
C GLY A 60 11.72 9.17 -19.81
N ASN A 61 12.02 10.36 -19.26
CA ASN A 61 13.38 10.85 -19.03
C ASN A 61 13.98 10.27 -17.74
N ALA A 62 14.29 8.97 -17.76
CA ALA A 62 14.88 8.28 -16.61
C ALA A 62 16.22 8.90 -16.16
N ALA A 63 17.02 9.45 -17.09
CA ALA A 63 18.29 10.11 -16.78
C ALA A 63 18.10 11.39 -15.95
N ASP A 64 17.11 12.21 -16.30
CA ASP A 64 16.82 13.47 -15.60
C ASP A 64 16.26 13.18 -14.21
N LEU A 65 15.32 12.22 -14.08
CA LEU A 65 14.84 11.73 -12.78
C LEU A 65 15.97 11.22 -11.89
N ARG A 66 16.92 10.46 -12.46
CA ARG A 66 18.10 9.99 -11.72
C ARG A 66 18.95 11.14 -11.22
N SER A 67 19.15 12.19 -12.04
CA SER A 67 19.91 13.38 -11.66
C SER A 67 19.22 14.23 -10.58
N LEU A 68 17.89 14.13 -10.49
CA LEU A 68 17.04 14.77 -9.50
C LEU A 68 16.71 13.86 -8.31
N SER A 69 17.40 12.73 -8.16
CA SER A 69 17.24 11.80 -7.05
C SER A 69 18.30 12.00 -5.97
N VAL A 70 17.98 11.63 -4.73
CA VAL A 70 18.99 11.51 -3.66
C VAL A 70 20.03 10.46 -4.04
N ALA A 71 21.24 10.59 -3.50
CA ALA A 71 22.39 9.76 -3.88
C ALA A 71 22.11 8.24 -3.74
N GLU A 72 21.40 7.86 -2.69
CA GLU A 72 21.02 6.48 -2.38
C GLU A 72 20.09 5.89 -3.45
N VAL A 73 19.12 6.69 -3.93
CA VAL A 73 18.19 6.28 -5.00
C VAL A 73 18.89 6.31 -6.36
N ALA A 74 19.72 7.31 -6.62
CA ALA A 74 20.46 7.45 -7.88
C ALA A 74 21.46 6.31 -8.09
N LYS A 75 21.98 5.72 -7.00
CA LYS A 75 22.89 4.58 -7.06
C LYS A 75 22.19 3.32 -7.59
N ASP A 76 20.97 3.03 -7.12
CA ASP A 76 20.23 1.79 -7.41
C ASP A 76 18.98 2.06 -8.27
N PHE A 77 19.15 2.82 -9.35
CA PHE A 77 18.05 3.39 -10.13
C PHE A 77 17.39 2.44 -11.17
N ALA A 78 17.88 1.21 -11.33
CA ALA A 78 17.46 0.32 -12.42
C ALA A 78 15.95 0.02 -12.39
N ALA A 79 15.41 -0.38 -11.23
CA ALA A 79 13.98 -0.67 -11.09
C ALA A 79 13.11 0.58 -11.35
N ILE A 80 13.58 1.77 -10.96
CA ILE A 80 12.89 3.03 -11.24
C ILE A 80 12.90 3.32 -12.74
N SER A 81 14.03 3.08 -13.42
CA SER A 81 14.12 3.24 -14.87
C SER A 81 13.12 2.36 -15.61
N ASP A 82 12.93 1.10 -15.18
CA ASP A 82 11.94 0.20 -15.76
C ASP A 82 10.51 0.71 -15.52
N VAL A 83 10.22 1.18 -14.30
CA VAL A 83 8.93 1.79 -13.96
C VAL A 83 8.66 3.03 -14.83
N VAL A 84 9.65 3.88 -15.05
CA VAL A 84 9.55 5.07 -15.91
C VAL A 84 9.23 4.64 -17.34
N GLY A 85 9.98 3.67 -17.90
CA GLY A 85 9.76 3.17 -19.26
C GLY A 85 8.36 2.57 -19.47
N ASN A 86 7.88 1.78 -18.50
CA ASN A 86 6.58 1.13 -18.58
C ASN A 86 5.40 2.07 -18.33
N THR A 87 5.63 3.20 -17.67
CA THR A 87 4.56 4.13 -17.29
C THR A 87 4.45 5.30 -18.26
N ALA A 88 5.56 5.83 -18.79
CA ALA A 88 5.56 7.04 -19.63
C ALA A 88 4.56 6.97 -20.80
N ALA A 89 4.47 5.82 -21.48
CA ALA A 89 3.52 5.61 -22.57
C ALA A 89 2.06 5.77 -22.13
N LYS A 90 1.74 5.39 -20.88
CA LYS A 90 0.39 5.47 -20.29
C LYS A 90 0.01 6.90 -19.88
N LEU A 91 1.00 7.77 -19.69
CA LEU A 91 0.81 9.17 -19.29
C LEU A 91 0.67 10.13 -20.49
N LYS A 92 0.92 9.63 -21.71
CA LYS A 92 1.02 10.45 -22.92
C LYS A 92 -0.27 11.24 -23.18
N GLY A 93 -0.13 12.54 -23.43
CA GLY A 93 -1.25 13.45 -23.69
C GLY A 93 -2.02 13.90 -22.44
N GLY A 94 -1.67 13.38 -21.26
CA GLY A 94 -2.27 13.81 -20.00
C GLY A 94 -1.79 15.18 -19.53
N THR A 95 -2.65 15.85 -18.76
CA THR A 95 -2.33 17.12 -18.10
C THR A 95 -1.89 16.85 -16.66
N LEU A 96 -0.73 17.36 -16.29
CA LEU A 96 -0.18 17.25 -14.94
C LEU A 96 -0.79 18.31 -14.00
N ALA A 97 -1.40 17.86 -12.91
CA ALA A 97 -1.96 18.70 -11.86
C ALA A 97 -1.43 18.24 -10.49
N VAL A 98 -0.78 19.14 -9.74
CA VAL A 98 -0.39 18.86 -8.36
C VAL A 98 -1.64 18.94 -7.48
N ASP A 99 -2.00 17.85 -6.84
CA ASP A 99 -3.24 17.73 -6.06
C ASP A 99 -3.01 18.06 -4.58
N GLN A 100 -1.98 17.48 -3.97
CA GLN A 100 -1.61 17.70 -2.57
C GLN A 100 -0.09 17.74 -2.38
N VAL A 101 0.35 18.51 -1.40
CA VAL A 101 1.71 18.47 -0.85
C VAL A 101 1.66 18.45 0.68
N TYR A 102 2.50 17.63 1.30
CA TYR A 102 2.67 17.52 2.74
C TYR A 102 4.15 17.73 3.05
N LEU A 103 4.46 18.63 3.99
CA LEU A 103 5.81 18.80 4.52
C LEU A 103 5.92 17.95 5.78
N LEU A 104 6.86 17.02 5.77
CA LEU A 104 7.13 16.04 6.81
C LEU A 104 8.50 16.36 7.43
N ASP A 105 8.53 16.90 8.64
CA ASP A 105 9.78 17.26 9.32
C ASP A 105 10.16 16.21 10.35
N ALA A 106 11.18 15.42 10.02
CA ALA A 106 11.83 14.44 10.89
C ALA A 106 13.24 14.89 11.28
N SER A 107 13.54 16.20 11.26
CA SER A 107 14.88 16.70 11.60
C SER A 107 15.30 16.39 13.04
N THR A 108 14.33 16.21 13.93
CA THR A 108 14.55 15.86 15.34
C THR A 108 14.49 14.36 15.62
N LEU A 109 14.25 13.54 14.59
CA LEU A 109 14.16 12.08 14.73
C LEU A 109 15.49 11.54 15.23
N LYS A 110 15.45 10.73 16.29
CA LYS A 110 16.64 10.07 16.83
C LYS A 110 16.87 8.76 16.10
N ARG A 111 18.13 8.48 15.78
CA ARG A 111 18.55 7.16 15.33
C ARG A 111 18.35 6.13 16.45
N ASN A 112 18.14 4.89 16.06
CA ASN A 112 18.11 3.76 16.98
C ASN A 112 19.47 3.61 17.69
N ALA A 113 19.50 2.85 18.79
CA ALA A 113 20.71 2.66 19.60
C ALA A 113 21.89 2.03 18.81
N ASP A 114 21.60 1.29 17.74
CA ASP A 114 22.56 0.68 16.83
C ASP A 114 23.04 1.63 15.70
N GLY A 115 22.55 2.87 15.67
CA GLY A 115 22.85 3.87 14.64
C GLY A 115 21.98 3.79 13.38
N SER A 116 21.07 2.81 13.28
CA SER A 116 20.11 2.72 12.19
C SER A 116 19.06 3.84 12.26
N ALA A 117 18.42 4.13 11.13
CA ALA A 117 17.32 5.08 11.09
C ALA A 117 16.09 4.49 11.80
N ALA A 118 15.39 5.33 12.57
CA ALA A 118 14.15 4.94 13.23
C ALA A 118 12.95 5.05 12.28
N ASP A 119 11.84 4.43 12.65
CA ASP A 119 10.57 4.62 11.97
C ASP A 119 10.01 6.01 12.29
N ALA A 120 9.45 6.68 11.28
CA ALA A 120 8.84 8.00 11.43
C ALA A 120 7.32 7.90 11.26
N GLN A 121 6.59 8.59 12.14
CA GLN A 121 5.14 8.70 12.08
C GLN A 121 4.76 10.17 11.97
N PHE A 122 3.99 10.54 10.96
CA PHE A 122 3.51 11.91 10.77
C PHE A 122 2.00 11.92 10.73
N PHE A 123 1.38 12.77 11.56
CA PHE A 123 -0.07 12.94 11.63
C PHE A 123 -0.46 14.31 11.09
N CYS A 124 -1.11 14.33 9.93
CA CYS A 124 -1.47 15.57 9.23
C CYS A 124 -2.97 15.84 9.37
N THR A 125 -3.33 16.80 10.23
CA THR A 125 -4.73 17.24 10.31
C THR A 125 -5.13 18.02 9.06
N LEU A 126 -6.17 17.59 8.36
CA LEU A 126 -6.73 18.35 7.23
C LEU A 126 -7.69 19.41 7.77
N ASN A 127 -7.33 20.69 7.66
CA ASN A 127 -8.22 21.83 7.93
C ASN A 127 -8.93 21.81 9.30
N LYS A 128 -8.26 21.37 10.38
CA LYS A 128 -8.85 21.21 11.73
C LYS A 128 -10.06 20.25 11.77
N SER A 129 -10.22 19.41 10.75
CA SER A 129 -11.18 18.33 10.75
C SER A 129 -10.58 17.08 11.39
N ILE A 130 -11.44 16.12 11.71
CA ILE A 130 -11.04 14.77 12.13
C ILE A 130 -10.44 13.93 11.00
N ALA A 131 -10.47 14.42 9.75
CA ALA A 131 -9.85 13.72 8.63
C ALA A 131 -8.35 13.95 8.69
N GLU A 132 -7.62 12.86 8.86
CA GLU A 132 -6.16 12.84 8.97
C GLU A 132 -5.56 12.11 7.77
N ALA A 133 -4.39 12.58 7.34
CA ALA A 133 -3.51 11.86 6.44
C ALA A 133 -2.26 11.51 7.24
N ASP A 134 -1.99 10.22 7.37
CA ASP A 134 -0.92 9.73 8.23
C ASP A 134 0.15 9.04 7.40
N PHE A 135 1.39 9.17 7.84
CA PHE A 135 2.54 8.63 7.14
C PHE A 135 3.33 7.76 8.12
N LEU A 136 3.45 6.47 7.83
CA LEU A 136 4.30 5.53 8.57
C LEU A 136 5.46 5.11 7.68
N ILE A 137 6.59 5.80 7.79
CA ILE A 137 7.75 5.58 6.92
C ILE A 137 8.83 4.85 7.71
N PRO A 138 9.10 3.56 7.40
CA PRO A 138 10.09 2.79 8.14
C PRO A 138 11.51 3.25 7.82
N ALA A 139 12.38 3.19 8.83
CA ALA A 139 13.80 3.51 8.72
C ALA A 139 14.12 4.84 8.00
N LEU A 140 13.39 5.92 8.33
CA LEU A 140 13.54 7.23 7.71
C LEU A 140 14.73 7.99 8.33
N PRO A 141 15.76 8.41 7.58
CA PRO A 141 16.83 9.22 8.13
C PRO A 141 16.32 10.59 8.62
N PRO A 142 16.95 11.20 9.63
CA PRO A 142 16.56 12.55 10.07
C PRO A 142 16.70 13.57 8.95
N GLY A 143 15.70 14.43 8.79
CA GLY A 143 15.68 15.48 7.78
C GLY A 143 14.29 15.98 7.45
N LYS A 144 14.22 16.87 6.44
CA LYS A 144 12.96 17.40 5.90
C LYS A 144 12.57 16.65 4.65
N TYR A 145 11.31 16.24 4.60
CA TYR A 145 10.74 15.48 3.50
C TYR A 145 9.45 16.14 3.00
N VAL A 146 9.10 15.84 1.76
CA VAL A 146 7.83 16.25 1.17
C VAL A 146 7.18 15.04 0.54
N PHE A 147 5.91 14.79 0.86
CA PHE A 147 5.09 13.88 0.08
C PHE A 147 4.19 14.68 -0.85
N ALA A 148 4.34 14.46 -2.16
CA ALA A 148 3.59 15.18 -3.17
C ALA A 148 2.79 14.21 -4.04
N ILE A 149 1.54 14.57 -4.32
CA ILE A 149 0.64 13.82 -5.20
C ILE A 149 0.42 14.64 -6.46
N VAL A 150 0.79 14.09 -7.62
CA VAL A 150 0.55 14.68 -8.94
C VAL A 150 -0.38 13.78 -9.72
N GLU A 151 -1.50 14.30 -10.20
CA GLU A 151 -2.42 13.57 -11.06
C GLU A 151 -2.19 13.89 -12.53
N VAL A 152 -2.33 12.87 -13.37
CA VAL A 152 -2.29 12.94 -14.81
C VAL A 152 -3.71 12.74 -15.32
N ARG A 153 -4.36 13.84 -15.71
CA ARG A 153 -5.78 13.91 -16.07
C ARG A 153 -5.96 14.11 -17.58
N GLY A 154 -7.18 13.95 -18.07
CA GLY A 154 -7.51 14.18 -19.49
C GLY A 154 -7.07 13.05 -20.44
N ILE A 155 -6.77 11.87 -19.90
CA ILE A 155 -6.49 10.62 -20.61
C ILE A 155 -7.52 9.56 -20.20
N PRO A 156 -7.80 8.53 -21.03
CA PRO A 156 -8.84 7.55 -20.77
C PRO A 156 -8.71 6.82 -19.42
N ALA A 157 -7.48 6.51 -19.02
CA ALA A 157 -7.17 5.93 -17.71
C ALA A 157 -6.28 6.93 -16.95
N PRO A 158 -6.81 7.71 -16.00
CA PRO A 158 -6.02 8.69 -15.26
C PRO A 158 -4.99 8.01 -14.35
N TRP A 159 -3.90 8.72 -14.07
CA TRP A 159 -2.80 8.22 -13.25
C TRP A 159 -2.49 9.16 -12.09
N ARG A 160 -1.98 8.59 -11.01
CA ARG A 160 -1.38 9.30 -9.89
C ARG A 160 0.11 9.00 -9.85
N LEU A 161 0.90 10.04 -9.70
CA LEU A 161 2.33 9.99 -9.46
C LEU A 161 2.57 10.57 -8.06
N SER A 162 2.80 9.68 -7.09
CA SER A 162 3.18 10.11 -5.75
C SER A 162 4.69 10.10 -5.61
N PHE A 163 5.24 11.16 -5.01
CA PHE A 163 6.67 11.31 -4.79
C PHE A 163 6.96 11.54 -3.31
N LEU A 164 7.99 10.86 -2.79
CA LEU A 164 8.66 11.27 -1.57
C LEU A 164 9.91 12.06 -1.98
N LEU A 165 10.03 13.30 -1.52
CA LEU A 165 11.19 14.15 -1.76
C LEU A 165 11.92 14.37 -0.44
N ARG A 166 13.25 14.51 -0.49
CA ARG A 166 14.10 14.86 0.64
C ARG A 166 14.80 16.18 0.34
N GLN A 167 14.91 17.05 1.35
CA GLN A 167 15.74 18.24 1.24
C GLN A 167 17.21 17.86 1.37
N ASP A 168 18.01 18.20 0.36
CA ASP A 168 19.46 17.98 0.36
C ASP A 168 20.16 19.19 -0.27
N GLN A 169 21.13 19.77 0.44
CA GLN A 169 21.85 20.97 0.02
C GLN A 169 20.94 22.11 -0.49
N GLY A 170 19.78 22.29 0.16
CA GLY A 170 18.80 23.32 -0.21
C GLY A 170 17.94 22.99 -1.43
N ARG A 171 18.08 21.80 -2.02
CA ARG A 171 17.28 21.29 -3.15
C ARG A 171 16.32 20.20 -2.67
N TRP A 172 15.17 20.09 -3.34
CA TRP A 172 14.25 18.97 -3.14
C TRP A 172 14.56 17.88 -4.17
N LEU A 173 15.04 16.74 -3.70
CA LEU A 173 15.43 15.60 -4.54
C LEU A 173 14.49 14.41 -4.28
N MET A 174 14.23 13.61 -5.32
CA MET A 174 13.41 12.43 -5.23
C MET A 174 14.07 11.36 -4.33
N ALA A 175 13.35 10.94 -3.31
CA ALA A 175 13.69 9.86 -2.40
C ALA A 175 12.76 8.63 -2.57
N GLY A 176 11.63 8.78 -3.27
CA GLY A 176 10.73 7.67 -3.63
C GLY A 176 9.74 8.06 -4.72
N LEU A 177 9.31 7.07 -5.51
CA LEU A 177 8.37 7.19 -6.63
C LEU A 177 7.32 6.08 -6.55
N TYR A 178 6.05 6.45 -6.59
CA TYR A 178 4.91 5.52 -6.48
C TYR A 178 3.86 5.88 -7.54
N PRO A 179 4.01 5.41 -8.79
CA PRO A 179 3.04 5.62 -9.85
C PRO A 179 1.93 4.58 -9.75
N ARG A 180 0.68 5.02 -9.86
CA ARG A 180 -0.50 4.13 -9.82
C ARG A 180 -1.57 4.59 -10.80
N PRO A 181 -2.31 3.67 -11.44
CA PRO A 181 -3.55 4.03 -12.10
C PRO A 181 -4.58 4.50 -11.06
N LEU A 182 -5.49 5.38 -11.47
CA LEU A 182 -6.62 5.84 -10.65
C LEU A 182 -7.92 5.10 -10.96
N THR A 183 -7.91 4.27 -12.00
CA THR A 183 -9.05 3.46 -12.41
C THR A 183 -8.61 2.05 -12.80
N ALA A 184 -9.49 1.08 -12.59
CA ALA A 184 -9.41 -0.26 -13.16
C ALA A 184 -10.74 -0.58 -13.87
N ALA A 185 -10.69 -1.19 -15.06
CA ALA A 185 -11.85 -1.50 -15.89
C ALA A 185 -12.83 -0.31 -16.08
N GLY A 186 -12.30 0.91 -16.13
CA GLY A 186 -13.08 2.15 -16.26
C GLY A 186 -13.71 2.69 -14.97
N HIS A 187 -13.43 2.10 -13.82
CA HIS A 187 -13.99 2.48 -12.52
C HIS A 187 -12.92 2.94 -11.53
N ASP A 188 -13.25 3.93 -10.70
CA ASP A 188 -12.36 4.41 -9.63
C ASP A 188 -12.52 3.57 -8.35
N GLY A 189 -11.61 3.78 -7.39
CA GLY A 189 -11.63 3.03 -6.13
C GLY A 189 -12.88 3.30 -5.26
N LEU A 190 -13.56 4.43 -5.40
CA LEU A 190 -14.81 4.69 -4.65
C LEU A 190 -15.97 3.87 -5.21
N TRP A 191 -16.00 3.67 -6.53
CA TRP A 191 -16.92 2.76 -7.19
C TRP A 191 -16.70 1.32 -6.69
N TYR A 192 -15.46 0.84 -6.69
CA TYR A 192 -15.12 -0.52 -6.20
C TYR A 192 -15.52 -0.70 -4.74
N TRP A 193 -15.23 0.27 -3.89
CA TRP A 193 -15.62 0.22 -2.48
C TRP A 193 -17.15 0.19 -2.30
N THR A 194 -17.87 0.94 -3.12
CA THR A 194 -19.35 0.93 -3.11
C THR A 194 -19.91 -0.43 -3.54
N GLN A 195 -19.33 -1.03 -4.59
CA GLN A 195 -19.71 -2.36 -5.05
C GLN A 195 -19.40 -3.44 -4.02
N ALA A 196 -18.23 -3.38 -3.37
CA ALA A 196 -17.84 -4.32 -2.32
C ALA A 196 -18.88 -4.36 -1.19
N ARG A 197 -19.37 -3.20 -0.74
CA ARG A 197 -20.45 -3.11 0.27
C ARG A 197 -21.75 -3.78 -0.18
N GLN A 198 -22.11 -3.65 -1.47
CA GLN A 198 -23.28 -4.32 -2.03
C GLN A 198 -23.10 -5.84 -2.07
N MET A 199 -21.89 -6.31 -2.39
CA MET A 199 -21.52 -7.72 -2.38
C MET A 199 -21.51 -8.29 -0.95
N THR A 200 -21.04 -7.55 0.04
CA THR A 200 -21.16 -7.92 1.46
C THR A 200 -22.62 -8.10 1.86
N ALA A 201 -23.49 -7.14 1.50
CA ALA A 201 -24.93 -7.23 1.77
C ALA A 201 -25.59 -8.43 1.05
N SER A 202 -25.06 -8.82 -0.11
CA SER A 202 -25.51 -9.96 -0.91
C SER A 202 -24.87 -11.29 -0.50
N LYS A 203 -24.03 -11.29 0.55
CA LYS A 203 -23.30 -12.46 1.07
C LYS A 203 -22.36 -13.11 0.05
N GLU A 204 -21.62 -12.27 -0.68
CA GLU A 204 -20.60 -12.68 -1.65
C GLU A 204 -19.20 -12.29 -1.13
N PRO A 205 -18.68 -12.97 -0.09
CA PRO A 205 -17.49 -12.52 0.64
C PRO A 205 -16.22 -12.45 -0.21
N TRP A 206 -16.02 -13.35 -1.18
CA TRP A 206 -14.84 -13.30 -2.05
C TRP A 206 -14.91 -12.12 -3.01
N ASN A 207 -16.08 -11.88 -3.61
CA ASN A 207 -16.29 -10.76 -4.51
C ASN A 207 -16.08 -9.44 -3.75
N ALA A 208 -16.69 -9.31 -2.57
CA ALA A 208 -16.53 -8.13 -1.71
C ALA A 208 -15.07 -7.91 -1.34
N TRP A 209 -14.38 -8.94 -0.84
CA TRP A 209 -12.98 -8.82 -0.41
C TRP A 209 -12.03 -8.45 -1.54
N LEU A 210 -12.19 -9.04 -2.73
CA LEU A 210 -11.39 -8.70 -3.92
C LEU A 210 -11.67 -7.26 -4.40
N TYR A 211 -12.93 -6.82 -4.37
CA TYR A 211 -13.29 -5.45 -4.74
C TYR A 211 -12.80 -4.42 -3.70
N ASP A 212 -12.77 -4.76 -2.41
CA ASP A 212 -12.16 -3.92 -1.39
C ASP A 212 -10.63 -3.82 -1.57
N GLN A 213 -9.95 -4.91 -1.95
CA GLN A 213 -8.53 -4.90 -2.31
C GLN A 213 -8.27 -3.95 -3.49
N GLU A 214 -9.10 -4.03 -4.53
CA GLU A 214 -8.97 -3.14 -5.69
C GLU A 214 -9.25 -1.67 -5.33
N ALA A 215 -10.28 -1.41 -4.52
CA ALA A 215 -10.53 -0.09 -3.97
C ALA A 215 -9.32 0.46 -3.21
N GLN A 216 -8.68 -0.36 -2.38
CA GLN A 216 -7.50 0.04 -1.62
C GLN A 216 -6.32 0.35 -2.56
N ASN A 217 -6.09 -0.49 -3.57
CA ASN A 217 -5.03 -0.32 -4.55
C ASN A 217 -5.15 0.99 -5.33
N LEU A 218 -6.37 1.38 -5.70
CA LEU A 218 -6.67 2.60 -6.47
C LEU A 218 -6.70 3.86 -5.59
N LEU A 219 -7.14 3.75 -4.33
CA LEU A 219 -7.26 4.90 -3.42
C LEU A 219 -5.94 5.23 -2.72
N GLN A 220 -5.11 4.24 -2.39
CA GLN A 220 -3.89 4.45 -1.60
C GLN A 220 -2.77 5.11 -2.43
N PRO A 221 -2.30 6.33 -2.08
CA PRO A 221 -1.27 7.03 -2.85
C PRO A 221 0.11 6.36 -2.81
N ALA A 222 0.47 5.77 -1.66
CA ALA A 222 1.69 4.97 -1.45
C ALA A 222 1.49 4.07 -0.22
N GLY A 223 2.23 2.96 -0.12
CA GLY A 223 2.03 1.93 0.92
C GLY A 223 2.24 2.40 2.36
N PHE A 224 2.93 3.52 2.57
CA PHE A 224 3.13 4.14 3.88
C PHE A 224 2.11 5.23 4.21
N VAL A 225 1.15 5.50 3.31
CA VAL A 225 0.12 6.54 3.50
C VAL A 225 -1.15 5.89 4.01
N GLN A 226 -1.69 6.45 5.08
CA GLN A 226 -2.98 6.12 5.65
C GLN A 226 -3.87 7.36 5.72
N SER A 227 -5.16 7.11 5.89
CA SER A 227 -6.15 8.15 6.19
C SER A 227 -7.36 7.52 6.86
N THR A 228 -8.17 8.33 7.52
CA THR A 228 -9.45 7.88 8.11
C THR A 228 -10.34 7.09 7.13
N HIS A 229 -10.33 7.44 5.85
CA HIS A 229 -11.08 6.70 4.82
C HIS A 229 -10.44 5.36 4.47
N LEU A 230 -9.10 5.29 4.38
CA LEU A 230 -8.37 4.05 4.11
C LEU A 230 -8.47 3.08 5.30
N GLU A 231 -8.44 3.59 6.53
CA GLU A 231 -8.65 2.79 7.75
C GLU A 231 -10.07 2.20 7.78
N LYS A 232 -11.07 3.00 7.42
CA LYS A 232 -12.45 2.52 7.31
C LYS A 232 -12.57 1.44 6.25
N LEU A 233 -11.99 1.65 5.07
CA LEU A 233 -11.96 0.65 3.99
C LEU A 233 -11.28 -0.64 4.47
N GLN A 234 -10.11 -0.55 5.11
CA GLN A 234 -9.38 -1.71 5.61
C GLN A 234 -10.15 -2.46 6.71
N THR A 235 -10.89 -1.73 7.55
CA THR A 235 -11.76 -2.32 8.58
C THR A 235 -12.91 -3.09 7.94
N GLU A 236 -13.58 -2.49 6.95
CA GLU A 236 -14.68 -3.14 6.21
C GLU A 236 -14.17 -4.38 5.44
N GLN A 237 -13.03 -4.26 4.77
CA GLN A 237 -12.37 -5.36 4.08
C GLN A 237 -12.02 -6.53 5.02
N THR A 238 -11.46 -6.22 6.20
CA THR A 238 -11.12 -7.24 7.20
C THR A 238 -12.38 -7.94 7.71
N ALA A 239 -13.47 -7.19 7.91
CA ALA A 239 -14.75 -7.76 8.32
C ALA A 239 -15.42 -8.59 7.21
N ALA A 240 -15.19 -8.23 5.94
CA ALA A 240 -15.71 -8.93 4.77
C ALA A 240 -14.84 -10.13 4.33
N ALA A 241 -13.65 -10.29 4.90
CA ALA A 241 -12.70 -11.33 4.50
C ALA A 241 -13.33 -12.74 4.59
N PRO A 242 -13.25 -13.54 3.51
CA PRO A 242 -13.72 -14.92 3.52
C PRO A 242 -13.14 -15.70 4.71
N PRO A 243 -13.93 -16.53 5.42
CA PRO A 243 -13.43 -17.33 6.55
C PRO A 243 -12.23 -18.23 6.19
N ALA A 244 -12.15 -18.63 4.93
CA ALA A 244 -11.03 -19.39 4.37
C ALA A 244 -9.68 -18.64 4.44
N LEU A 245 -9.70 -17.31 4.59
CA LEU A 245 -8.54 -16.45 4.74
C LEU A 245 -8.23 -16.09 6.20
N SER A 246 -8.85 -16.76 7.19
CA SER A 246 -8.65 -16.44 8.62
C SER A 246 -7.19 -16.60 9.10
N GLN A 247 -6.38 -17.40 8.40
CA GLN A 247 -4.93 -17.55 8.65
C GLN A 247 -4.08 -16.74 7.67
N GLY A 248 -4.70 -15.84 6.89
CA GLY A 248 -4.10 -15.20 5.74
C GLY A 248 -3.99 -16.12 4.53
N ILE A 249 -3.33 -15.62 3.49
CA ILE A 249 -2.96 -16.37 2.30
C ILE A 249 -1.53 -16.01 1.91
N GLY A 250 -0.72 -17.03 1.61
CA GLY A 250 0.68 -16.83 1.25
C GLY A 250 1.37 -18.14 0.86
N VAL A 251 2.67 -18.07 0.62
CA VAL A 251 3.50 -19.24 0.25
C VAL A 251 3.48 -20.32 1.34
N ASP A 252 3.54 -19.90 2.62
CA ASP A 252 3.56 -20.78 3.78
C ASP A 252 2.16 -21.17 4.26
N THR A 253 1.14 -20.38 3.89
CA THR A 253 -0.26 -20.60 4.25
C THR A 253 -1.12 -20.49 2.99
N PRO A 254 -1.02 -21.45 2.06
CA PRO A 254 -1.78 -21.39 0.82
C PRO A 254 -3.25 -21.71 1.07
N LEU A 255 -4.14 -21.09 0.30
CA LEU A 255 -5.52 -21.50 0.16
C LEU A 255 -5.57 -22.84 -0.59
N VAL A 256 -5.95 -23.90 0.11
CA VAL A 256 -6.06 -25.25 -0.46
C VAL A 256 -7.47 -25.47 -0.99
N VAL A 257 -7.59 -25.64 -2.31
CA VAL A 257 -8.86 -25.97 -2.98
C VAL A 257 -8.78 -27.38 -3.54
N LYS A 258 -9.79 -28.20 -3.24
CA LYS A 258 -9.88 -29.57 -3.74
C LYS A 258 -10.82 -29.66 -4.93
N ALA A 259 -10.35 -30.23 -6.03
CA ALA A 259 -11.19 -30.59 -7.16
C ALA A 259 -12.04 -31.84 -6.87
N LYS A 260 -13.03 -32.09 -7.73
CA LYS A 260 -13.94 -33.24 -7.61
C LYS A 260 -13.22 -34.60 -7.69
N ASP A 261 -12.08 -34.65 -8.36
CA ASP A 261 -11.23 -35.84 -8.47
C ASP A 261 -10.28 -36.04 -7.26
N GLY A 262 -10.33 -35.13 -6.27
CA GLY A 262 -9.49 -35.15 -5.09
C GLY A 262 -8.16 -34.40 -5.24
N THR A 263 -7.82 -33.90 -6.43
CA THR A 263 -6.62 -33.10 -6.66
C THR A 263 -6.64 -31.83 -5.82
N GLU A 264 -5.55 -31.52 -5.13
CA GLU A 264 -5.40 -30.28 -4.36
C GLU A 264 -4.63 -29.21 -5.15
N TYR A 265 -5.20 -28.01 -5.23
CA TYR A 265 -4.54 -26.81 -5.73
C TYR A 265 -4.24 -25.86 -4.58
N ARG A 266 -3.04 -25.28 -4.58
CA ARG A 266 -2.51 -24.46 -3.48
C ARG A 266 -2.29 -23.04 -3.96
N PHE A 267 -3.27 -22.18 -3.76
CA PHE A 267 -3.19 -20.78 -4.16
C PHE A 267 -2.47 -19.96 -3.09
N THR A 268 -1.49 -19.18 -3.50
CA THR A 268 -0.62 -18.38 -2.61
C THR A 268 -0.99 -16.91 -2.60
N SER A 269 -1.77 -16.44 -3.57
CA SER A 269 -2.41 -15.13 -3.57
C SER A 269 -3.64 -15.10 -4.47
N LEU A 270 -4.55 -14.18 -4.19
CA LEU A 270 -5.69 -13.82 -5.03
C LEU A 270 -5.81 -12.30 -5.04
N ALA A 271 -6.01 -11.69 -6.21
CA ALA A 271 -6.19 -10.26 -6.41
C ALA A 271 -7.10 -9.98 -7.63
N ALA A 272 -7.60 -8.76 -7.74
CA ALA A 272 -8.15 -8.26 -8.99
C ALA A 272 -7.02 -7.84 -9.93
N ASP A 273 -7.21 -8.00 -11.24
CA ASP A 273 -6.26 -7.59 -12.27
C ASP A 273 -6.97 -6.90 -13.44
N ASP A 274 -6.41 -5.79 -13.93
CA ASP A 274 -6.94 -5.00 -15.04
C ASP A 274 -5.98 -4.94 -16.25
N SER A 275 -4.98 -5.81 -16.29
CA SER A 275 -3.90 -5.71 -17.27
C SER A 275 -4.36 -5.90 -18.72
N LEU A 276 -5.48 -6.60 -18.94
CA LEU A 276 -6.05 -6.88 -20.25
C LEU A 276 -6.99 -5.78 -20.76
N GLY A 277 -7.34 -4.79 -19.92
CA GLY A 277 -8.24 -3.69 -20.30
C GLY A 277 -9.63 -4.16 -20.73
N ALA A 278 -10.11 -5.27 -20.15
CA ALA A 278 -11.47 -5.75 -20.34
C ALA A 278 -12.48 -4.79 -19.69
N SER A 279 -13.77 -4.96 -19.97
CA SER A 279 -14.84 -4.15 -19.35
C SER A 279 -15.02 -4.44 -17.86
N SER A 280 -14.33 -5.43 -17.32
CA SER A 280 -14.34 -5.83 -15.92
C SER A 280 -12.98 -6.46 -15.60
N VAL A 281 -12.55 -6.36 -14.34
CA VAL A 281 -11.30 -6.97 -13.88
C VAL A 281 -11.37 -8.50 -13.91
N ASP A 282 -10.20 -9.12 -14.04
CA ASP A 282 -10.01 -10.57 -13.88
C ASP A 282 -9.65 -10.90 -12.42
N VAL A 283 -9.82 -12.17 -12.04
CA VAL A 283 -9.24 -12.70 -10.80
C VAL A 283 -7.84 -13.23 -11.10
N ALA A 284 -6.81 -12.53 -10.66
CA ALA A 284 -5.44 -13.02 -10.72
C ALA A 284 -5.12 -13.89 -9.48
N VAL A 285 -4.61 -15.09 -9.72
CA VAL A 285 -4.23 -16.03 -8.66
C VAL A 285 -2.83 -16.57 -8.90
N HIS A 286 -2.05 -16.66 -7.84
CA HIS A 286 -0.79 -17.39 -7.86
C HIS A 286 -1.01 -18.81 -7.35
N LEU A 287 -0.49 -19.78 -8.09
CA LEU A 287 -0.60 -21.21 -7.82
C LEU A 287 0.80 -21.77 -7.54
N LYS A 288 1.01 -22.31 -6.35
CA LYS A 288 2.21 -23.12 -6.08
C LYS A 288 2.15 -24.37 -6.94
N ALA A 289 3.17 -24.56 -7.79
CA ALA A 289 3.14 -25.63 -8.78
C ALA A 289 4.48 -26.36 -8.90
N ASP A 290 4.40 -27.63 -9.27
CA ASP A 290 5.57 -28.43 -9.63
C ASP A 290 5.94 -28.23 -11.11
N PRO A 291 7.22 -28.43 -11.48
CA PRO A 291 7.65 -28.36 -12.87
C PRO A 291 6.96 -29.44 -13.71
N LEU A 292 6.59 -29.07 -14.94
CA LEU A 292 5.94 -29.94 -15.92
C LEU A 292 6.77 -30.00 -17.22
N PRO A 293 6.62 -31.07 -18.02
CA PRO A 293 7.50 -31.31 -19.18
C PRO A 293 7.27 -30.32 -20.34
N ASP A 294 6.08 -29.72 -20.43
CA ASP A 294 5.74 -28.79 -21.51
C ASP A 294 4.64 -27.79 -21.10
N GLN A 295 4.44 -26.78 -21.96
CA GLN A 295 3.46 -25.71 -21.76
C GLN A 295 2.00 -26.20 -21.89
N ALA A 296 1.73 -27.25 -22.67
CA ALA A 296 0.38 -27.78 -22.83
C ALA A 296 -0.09 -28.46 -21.52
N ALA A 297 0.79 -29.20 -20.86
CA ALA A 297 0.57 -29.76 -19.54
C ALA A 297 0.37 -28.66 -18.49
N ALA A 298 1.20 -27.61 -18.51
CA ALA A 298 1.06 -26.46 -17.62
C ALA A 298 -0.28 -25.73 -17.81
N ARG A 299 -0.68 -25.48 -19.05
CA ARG A 299 -1.99 -24.88 -19.38
C ARG A 299 -3.14 -25.75 -18.89
N LYS A 300 -3.08 -27.07 -19.11
CA LYS A 300 -4.11 -28.01 -18.64
C LYS A 300 -4.25 -27.99 -17.12
N ARG A 301 -3.14 -27.98 -16.37
CA ARG A 301 -3.14 -27.84 -14.91
C ARG A 301 -3.78 -26.51 -14.49
N ASN A 302 -3.39 -25.40 -15.12
CA ASN A 302 -3.90 -24.09 -14.75
C ASN A 302 -5.42 -24.00 -14.99
N ILE A 303 -5.94 -24.50 -16.12
CA ILE A 303 -7.39 -24.56 -16.37
C ILE A 303 -8.11 -25.43 -15.34
N ALA A 304 -7.53 -26.58 -14.98
CA ALA A 304 -8.11 -27.44 -13.95
C ALA A 304 -8.13 -26.76 -12.57
N ALA A 305 -7.10 -25.97 -12.25
CA ALA A 305 -7.05 -25.14 -11.05
C ALA A 305 -8.14 -24.05 -11.07
N MET A 306 -8.36 -23.38 -12.21
CA MET A 306 -9.45 -22.40 -12.39
C MET A 306 -10.82 -23.03 -12.13
N SER A 307 -11.10 -24.19 -12.76
CA SER A 307 -12.35 -24.91 -12.55
C SER A 307 -12.53 -25.33 -11.09
N ALA A 308 -11.46 -25.78 -10.42
CA ALA A 308 -11.52 -26.13 -9.00
C ALA A 308 -11.85 -24.90 -8.13
N LEU A 309 -11.21 -23.76 -8.41
CA LEU A 309 -11.45 -22.49 -7.71
C LEU A 309 -12.91 -22.03 -7.87
N LEU A 310 -13.42 -21.99 -9.10
CA LEU A 310 -14.79 -21.55 -9.39
C LEU A 310 -15.85 -22.55 -8.93
N ALA A 311 -15.51 -23.84 -8.82
CA ALA A 311 -16.39 -24.83 -8.20
C ALA A 311 -16.48 -24.63 -6.68
N ALA A 312 -15.38 -24.24 -6.03
CA ALA A 312 -15.37 -23.94 -4.59
C ALA A 312 -16.02 -22.59 -4.27
N TYR A 313 -15.84 -21.59 -5.14
CA TYR A 313 -16.30 -20.21 -4.95
C TYR A 313 -17.05 -19.71 -6.19
N PRO A 314 -18.29 -20.20 -6.43
CA PRO A 314 -19.03 -19.90 -7.66
C PRO A 314 -19.42 -18.42 -7.81
N GLU A 315 -19.43 -17.66 -6.72
CA GLU A 315 -19.70 -16.22 -6.74
C GLU A 315 -18.71 -15.42 -7.61
N LEU A 316 -17.45 -15.89 -7.71
CA LEU A 316 -16.42 -15.27 -8.55
C LEU A 316 -16.82 -15.18 -10.03
N ARG A 317 -17.79 -15.98 -10.49
CA ARG A 317 -18.26 -15.92 -11.88
C ARG A 317 -19.12 -14.69 -12.19
N LYS A 318 -19.56 -13.91 -11.19
CA LYS A 318 -20.54 -12.82 -11.41
C LYS A 318 -19.89 -11.51 -11.85
N PRO A 319 -18.86 -10.97 -11.14
CA PRO A 319 -18.43 -9.59 -11.37
C PRO A 319 -17.07 -9.51 -12.07
N PHE A 320 -16.45 -10.65 -12.39
CA PHE A 320 -15.13 -10.73 -13.01
C PHE A 320 -15.24 -11.26 -14.44
N HIS A 321 -14.37 -10.77 -15.31
CA HIS A 321 -14.33 -11.17 -16.72
C HIS A 321 -13.79 -12.60 -16.89
N GLY A 322 -12.70 -12.92 -16.20
CA GLY A 322 -11.97 -14.18 -16.30
C GLY A 322 -11.09 -14.46 -15.09
N VAL A 323 -10.32 -15.54 -15.18
CA VAL A 323 -9.33 -15.93 -14.16
C VAL A 323 -7.95 -16.00 -14.82
N TRP A 324 -6.96 -15.42 -14.16
CA TRP A 324 -5.56 -15.50 -14.54
C TRP A 324 -4.79 -16.33 -13.53
N VAL A 325 -4.25 -17.48 -13.93
CA VAL A 325 -3.43 -18.33 -13.06
C VAL A 325 -1.97 -18.17 -13.41
N PHE A 326 -1.19 -17.66 -12.46
CA PHE A 326 0.26 -17.65 -12.47
C PHE A 326 0.78 -18.87 -11.73
N ALA A 327 1.34 -19.83 -12.46
CA ALA A 327 1.92 -21.01 -11.82
C ALA A 327 3.37 -20.76 -11.42
N ASP A 328 3.59 -20.66 -10.12
CA ASP A 328 4.89 -20.42 -9.51
C ASP A 328 5.63 -21.75 -9.31
N VAL A 329 6.67 -21.94 -10.12
CA VAL A 329 7.60 -23.07 -10.01
C VAL A 329 8.92 -22.54 -9.47
N PRO A 330 9.49 -23.11 -8.39
CA PRO A 330 10.74 -22.64 -7.82
C PRO A 330 11.88 -22.57 -8.86
N GLY A 331 12.52 -21.39 -8.95
CA GLY A 331 13.63 -21.14 -9.86
C GLY A 331 13.23 -20.92 -11.33
N GLN A 332 11.95 -20.76 -11.64
CA GLN A 332 11.46 -20.48 -12.99
C GLN A 332 10.56 -19.25 -13.01
N ASN A 333 10.48 -18.59 -14.17
CA ASN A 333 9.48 -17.55 -14.38
C ASN A 333 8.08 -18.18 -14.35
N PRO A 334 7.09 -17.55 -13.71
CA PRO A 334 5.74 -18.10 -13.62
C PRO A 334 5.13 -18.34 -15.00
N TYR A 335 4.47 -19.49 -15.17
CA TYR A 335 3.68 -19.77 -16.37
C TYR A 335 2.25 -19.29 -16.18
N ALA A 336 1.86 -18.25 -16.92
CA ALA A 336 0.54 -17.66 -16.85
C ALA A 336 -0.43 -18.32 -17.84
N THR A 337 -1.67 -18.55 -17.42
CA THR A 337 -2.79 -18.93 -18.29
C THR A 337 -4.00 -18.09 -17.92
N GLU A 338 -4.60 -17.42 -18.89
CA GLU A 338 -5.85 -16.68 -18.75
C GLU A 338 -6.99 -17.48 -19.41
N GLN A 339 -8.18 -17.34 -18.85
CA GLN A 339 -9.40 -17.82 -19.47
C GLN A 339 -10.58 -16.97 -19.01
N ALA A 340 -11.40 -16.54 -19.97
CA ALA A 340 -12.69 -15.90 -19.70
C ALA A 340 -13.60 -16.83 -18.88
N MET A 341 -14.44 -16.25 -18.01
CA MET A 341 -15.33 -17.01 -17.13
C MET A 341 -16.24 -17.97 -17.90
N SER A 342 -16.69 -17.60 -19.09
CA SER A 342 -17.55 -18.42 -19.97
C SER A 342 -16.89 -19.71 -20.44
N ASP A 343 -15.56 -19.73 -20.48
CA ASP A 343 -14.78 -20.80 -21.09
C ASP A 343 -14.14 -21.71 -20.03
N ILE A 344 -14.27 -21.37 -18.75
CA ILE A 344 -13.82 -22.20 -17.63
C ILE A 344 -14.95 -23.19 -17.28
N PRO A 345 -14.70 -24.52 -17.37
CA PRO A 345 -15.68 -25.56 -17.06
C PRO A 345 -16.27 -25.53 -15.65
#